data_AF-A0A2A4HMI9-F1
#
_entry.id   AF-A0A2A4HMI9-F1
#
_cell.length_a   1.000
_cell.length_b   1.000
_cell.length_c   1.000
_cell.angle_alpha   90.00
_cell.angle_beta   90.00
_cell.angle_gamma   90.00
#
_symmetry.space_group_name_H-M   'P 1'
#
loop_
_entity.id
_entity.type
_entity.pdbx_description
1 polymer ?
#
loop_
_entity_poly.entity_id
_entity_poly.type
_entity_poly.pdbx_seq_one_letter_code
_entity_poly.pdbx_strand_id
1 'polypeptide(L)'
;MRRLHHYSALTRLPQMLNSGHLLPIMNGYVEAPLVWFSAHPFWEPTATKPYRTDNALVNLKFWEYRDLFGCIRFALPADDSRLMTWREVCQQVGLSRVDRRKLEAAARKRGGDPKQWFAVPAAIPLADMSLEILSINEWRTVS
;
A
#
# COMPACT_ATOMS: atom_id res chain seq x y z
N MET A 1 -7.80 -13.47 -13.61
CA MET A 1 -6.38 -13.27 -13.20
C MET A 1 -6.37 -12.62 -11.83
N ARG A 2 -5.51 -13.06 -10.91
CA ARG A 2 -5.39 -12.43 -9.58
C ARG A 2 -4.67 -11.10 -9.73
N ARG A 3 -5.10 -10.08 -8.98
CA ARG A 3 -4.47 -8.75 -8.95
C ARG A 3 -3.94 -8.43 -7.57
N LEU A 4 -2.90 -7.60 -7.50
CA LEU A 4 -2.37 -7.02 -6.28
C LEU A 4 -2.54 -5.51 -6.31
N HIS A 5 -2.79 -4.92 -5.15
CA HIS A 5 -3.26 -3.54 -5.06
C HIS A 5 -2.30 -2.65 -4.28
N HIS A 6 -1.91 -1.52 -4.87
CA HIS A 6 -1.34 -0.39 -4.16
C HIS A 6 -2.47 0.51 -3.67
N TYR A 7 -2.69 0.56 -2.36
CA TYR A 7 -3.75 1.36 -1.74
C TYR A 7 -3.25 2.77 -1.38
N SER A 8 -4.04 3.80 -1.70
CA SER A 8 -3.72 5.19 -1.37
C SER A 8 -4.99 6.02 -1.09
N ALA A 9 -4.79 7.22 -0.57
CA ALA A 9 -5.83 8.23 -0.44
C ALA A 9 -6.18 8.85 -1.80
N LEU A 10 -7.46 9.11 -2.05
CA LEU A 10 -7.90 9.81 -3.27
C LEU A 10 -7.28 11.21 -3.39
N THR A 11 -7.06 11.88 -2.26
CA THR A 11 -6.38 13.19 -2.21
C THR A 11 -4.94 13.18 -2.76
N ARG A 12 -4.30 12.01 -2.88
CA ARG A 12 -2.95 11.85 -3.49
C ARG A 12 -2.99 11.64 -4.99
N LEU A 13 -4.16 11.36 -5.57
CA LEU A 13 -4.30 11.03 -6.99
C LEU A 13 -3.73 12.11 -7.92
N PRO A 14 -3.97 13.43 -7.73
CA PRO A 14 -3.41 14.44 -8.62
C PRO A 14 -1.88 14.41 -8.69
N GLN A 15 -1.21 14.15 -7.57
CA GLN A 15 0.25 14.06 -7.51
C GLN A 15 0.77 12.86 -8.31
N MET A 16 0.07 11.72 -8.21
CA MET A 16 0.41 10.48 -8.93
C MET A 16 0.15 10.61 -10.43
N LEU A 17 -0.97 11.23 -10.82
CA LEU A 17 -1.28 11.49 -12.22
C LEU A 17 -0.26 12.45 -12.84
N ASN A 18 0.15 13.49 -12.12
CA ASN A 18 1.13 14.45 -12.60
C ASN A 18 2.52 13.83 -12.80
N SER A 19 2.94 12.87 -11.97
CA SER A 19 4.20 12.15 -12.18
C SER A 19 4.11 11.06 -13.26
N GLY A 20 2.89 10.58 -13.57
CA GLY A 20 2.66 9.42 -14.44
C GLY A 20 3.18 8.10 -13.84
N HIS A 21 3.60 8.09 -12.57
CA HIS A 21 4.22 6.93 -11.92
C HIS A 21 3.77 6.78 -10.46
N LEU A 22 3.68 5.53 -10.01
CA LEU A 22 3.84 5.23 -8.58
C LEU A 22 5.32 5.26 -8.23
N LEU A 23 5.70 6.22 -7.40
CA LEU A 23 7.08 6.40 -6.97
C LEU A 23 7.36 5.58 -5.70
N PRO A 24 8.54 4.93 -5.59
CA PRO A 24 8.92 4.19 -4.40
C PRO A 24 9.19 5.17 -3.25
N ILE A 25 8.69 4.85 -2.05
CA ILE A 25 8.82 5.71 -0.87
C ILE A 25 9.43 4.91 0.27
N MET A 26 10.39 5.51 0.97
CA MET A 26 10.91 4.97 2.22
C MET A 26 9.86 5.15 3.33
N ASN A 27 9.37 4.06 3.89
CA ASN A 27 8.26 4.09 4.85
C ASN A 27 8.71 4.14 6.32
N GLY A 28 10.03 4.26 6.57
CA GLY A 28 10.65 4.30 7.90
C GLY A 28 10.72 2.96 8.63
N TYR A 29 10.09 1.91 8.11
CA TYR A 29 10.18 0.54 8.66
C TYR A 29 11.21 -0.30 7.91
N VAL A 30 11.40 0.00 6.64
CA VAL A 30 12.42 -0.59 5.78
C VAL A 30 13.21 0.58 5.19
N GLU A 31 14.52 0.53 5.32
CA GLU A 31 15.46 1.53 4.77
C GLU A 31 15.69 1.33 3.26
N ALA A 32 14.61 1.07 2.53
CA ALA A 32 14.62 0.95 1.09
C ALA A 32 13.37 1.62 0.52
N PRO A 33 13.50 2.45 -0.53
CA PRO A 33 12.35 3.01 -1.22
C PRO A 33 11.64 1.89 -1.97
N LEU A 34 10.34 1.67 -1.67
CA LEU A 34 9.55 0.59 -2.23
C LEU A 34 8.15 1.09 -2.62
N VAL A 35 7.59 0.57 -3.70
CA VAL A 35 6.16 0.66 -4.01
C VAL A 35 5.47 -0.58 -3.45
N TRP A 36 4.60 -0.39 -2.46
CA TRP A 36 3.95 -1.48 -1.75
C TRP A 36 2.63 -1.91 -2.41
N PHE A 37 2.42 -3.22 -2.48
CA PHE A 37 1.20 -3.85 -2.95
C PHE A 37 0.69 -4.85 -1.91
N SER A 38 -0.62 -5.13 -1.94
CA SER A 38 -1.23 -6.15 -1.11
C SER A 38 -2.21 -7.02 -1.89
N ALA A 39 -2.25 -8.31 -1.54
CA ALA A 39 -3.26 -9.26 -1.98
C ALA A 39 -4.56 -9.19 -1.13
N HIS A 40 -4.64 -8.27 -0.17
CA HIS A 40 -5.81 -8.13 0.69
C HIS A 40 -7.07 -7.92 -0.16
N PRO A 41 -8.19 -8.62 0.13
CA PRO A 41 -9.34 -8.70 -0.77
C PRO A 41 -10.07 -7.36 -0.95
N PHE A 42 -9.97 -6.45 0.02
CA PHE A 42 -10.71 -5.19 0.00
C PHE A 42 -9.85 -3.96 0.29
N TRP A 43 -9.30 -3.83 1.50
CA TRP A 43 -8.41 -2.74 1.90
C TRP A 43 -7.31 -3.25 2.83
N GLU A 44 -6.04 -3.00 2.52
CA GLU A 44 -4.93 -3.40 3.39
C GLU A 44 -4.93 -2.58 4.69
N PRO A 45 -5.13 -3.17 5.88
CA PRO A 45 -5.30 -2.41 7.12
C PRO A 45 -4.08 -1.54 7.49
N THR A 46 -2.89 -1.94 7.03
CA THR A 46 -1.66 -1.17 7.25
C THR A 46 -1.52 0.06 6.35
N ALA A 47 -2.33 0.15 5.28
CA ALA A 47 -2.41 1.32 4.42
C ALA A 47 -3.12 2.50 5.07
N THR A 48 -4.01 2.26 6.04
CA THR A 48 -4.65 3.33 6.84
C THR A 48 -3.57 4.14 7.57
N LYS A 49 -3.45 5.42 7.27
CA LYS A 49 -2.45 6.30 7.91
C LYS A 49 -3.07 7.06 9.07
N PRO A 50 -2.31 7.32 10.15
CA PRO A 50 -2.77 8.19 11.20
C PRO A 50 -2.95 9.61 10.67
N TYR A 51 -3.89 10.34 11.26
CA TYR A 51 -4.18 11.72 10.91
C TYR A 51 -3.72 12.65 12.03
N ARG A 52 -3.03 13.73 11.66
CA ARG A 52 -2.59 14.74 12.63
C ARG A 52 -3.65 15.83 12.74
N THR A 53 -4.18 15.98 13.94
CA THR A 53 -5.01 17.10 14.37
C THR A 53 -4.13 18.16 15.04
N ASP A 54 -4.69 19.31 15.38
CA ASP A 54 -3.98 20.37 16.11
C ASP A 54 -3.42 19.89 17.45
N ASN A 55 -4.09 18.92 18.08
CA ASN A 55 -3.79 18.50 19.45
C ASN A 55 -3.13 17.12 19.56
N ALA A 56 -3.24 16.27 18.53
CA ALA A 56 -2.76 14.88 18.61
C ALA A 56 -2.59 14.19 17.25
N LEU A 57 -1.80 13.12 17.26
CA LEU A 57 -1.79 12.11 16.19
C LEU A 57 -2.83 11.03 16.49
N VAL A 58 -3.84 10.90 15.63
CA VAL A 58 -4.97 10.00 15.81
C VAL A 58 -4.84 8.81 14.87
N ASN A 59 -4.98 7.60 15.40
CA ASN A 59 -5.09 6.39 14.59
C ASN A 59 -6.52 6.24 14.08
N LEU A 60 -6.70 6.34 12.77
CA LEU A 60 -8.01 6.21 12.15
C LEU A 60 -8.40 4.75 11.96
N LYS A 61 -9.70 4.48 12.09
CA LYS A 61 -10.35 3.31 11.51
C LYS A 61 -10.47 3.49 10.00
N PHE A 62 -10.66 2.38 9.28
CA PHE A 62 -10.74 2.42 7.82
C PHE A 62 -11.88 3.33 7.30
N TRP A 63 -13.08 3.25 7.88
CA TRP A 63 -14.20 4.09 7.44
C TRP A 63 -13.94 5.58 7.69
N GLU A 64 -13.31 5.94 8.81
CA GLU A 64 -12.90 7.33 9.08
C GLU A 64 -11.88 7.83 8.04
N TYR A 65 -10.90 6.98 7.69
CA TYR A 65 -9.91 7.30 6.66
C TYR A 65 -10.56 7.47 5.28
N ARG A 66 -11.49 6.59 4.93
CA ARG A 66 -12.25 6.67 3.67
C ARG A 66 -13.05 7.96 3.61
N ASP A 67 -13.78 8.30 4.67
CA ASP A 67 -14.67 9.46 4.69
C ASP A 67 -13.88 10.78 4.65
N LEU A 68 -12.67 10.81 5.23
CA LEU A 68 -11.79 12.00 5.22
C LEU A 68 -11.00 12.17 3.93
N PHE A 69 -10.49 11.08 3.34
CA PHE A 69 -9.48 11.18 2.27
C PHE A 69 -9.91 10.54 0.94
N GLY A 70 -11.02 9.81 0.93
CA GLY A 70 -11.34 8.86 -0.13
C GLY A 70 -10.30 7.73 -0.22
N CYS A 71 -10.61 6.70 -1.00
CA CYS A 71 -9.70 5.58 -1.20
C CYS A 71 -9.58 5.25 -2.68
N ILE A 72 -8.35 5.03 -3.11
CA ILE A 72 -8.00 4.55 -4.45
C ILE A 72 -7.13 3.31 -4.33
N ARG A 73 -7.09 2.53 -5.41
CA ARG A 73 -6.06 1.51 -5.58
C ARG A 73 -5.61 1.42 -7.03
N PHE A 74 -4.31 1.16 -7.21
CA PHE A 74 -3.74 0.76 -8.49
C PHE A 74 -3.49 -0.74 -8.48
N ALA A 75 -3.85 -1.42 -9.56
CA ALA A 75 -3.76 -2.88 -9.64
C ALA A 75 -2.72 -3.34 -10.67
N LEU A 76 -1.88 -4.29 -10.26
CA LEU A 76 -0.99 -5.06 -11.13
C LEU A 76 -1.43 -6.53 -11.22
N PRO A 77 -1.12 -7.24 -12.30
CA PRO A 77 -1.21 -8.70 -12.36
C PRO A 77 -0.37 -9.33 -11.24
N ALA A 78 -0.90 -10.37 -10.57
CA ALA A 78 -0.20 -11.01 -9.46
C ALA A 78 1.03 -11.85 -9.90
N ASP A 79 1.20 -12.07 -11.20
CA ASP A 79 2.31 -12.73 -11.87
C ASP A 79 3.31 -11.73 -12.50
N ASP A 80 3.16 -10.42 -12.24
CA ASP A 80 4.12 -9.41 -12.66
C ASP A 80 5.51 -9.71 -12.08
N SER A 81 6.51 -9.90 -12.95
CA SER A 81 7.86 -10.34 -12.58
C SER A 81 8.64 -9.35 -11.73
N ARG A 82 8.17 -8.10 -11.62
CA ARG A 82 8.80 -7.06 -10.79
C ARG A 82 8.45 -7.22 -9.30
N LEU A 83 7.39 -7.98 -8.98
CA LEU A 83 6.89 -8.14 -7.62
C LEU A 83 7.81 -9.02 -6.78
N MET A 84 8.21 -8.49 -5.64
CA MET A 84 8.89 -9.24 -4.58
C MET A 84 7.91 -9.52 -3.45
N THR A 85 7.89 -10.74 -2.95
CA THR A 85 7.23 -11.10 -1.70
C THR A 85 7.88 -10.39 -0.51
N TRP A 86 7.15 -10.24 0.59
CA TRP A 86 7.73 -9.74 1.85
C TRP A 86 9.00 -10.48 2.28
N ARG A 87 9.09 -11.79 2.01
CA ARG A 87 10.29 -12.58 2.32
C ARG A 87 11.50 -12.13 1.50
N GLU A 88 11.31 -11.92 0.20
CA GLU A 88 12.37 -11.45 -0.71
C GLU A 88 12.78 -10.02 -0.37
N VAL A 89 11.82 -9.15 -0.07
CA VAL A 89 12.10 -7.78 0.43
C VAL A 89 12.98 -7.84 1.67
N CYS A 90 12.61 -8.64 2.68
CA CYS A 90 13.40 -8.80 3.91
C CYS A 90 14.82 -9.26 3.64
N GLN A 91 15.00 -10.20 2.71
CA GLN A 91 16.31 -10.73 2.34
C GLN A 91 17.15 -9.67 1.64
N GLN A 92 16.56 -8.96 0.67
CA GLN A 92 17.25 -7.93 -0.09
C GLN A 92 17.74 -6.77 0.79
N VAL A 93 16.93 -6.35 1.77
CA VAL A 93 17.26 -5.22 2.66
C VAL A 93 18.03 -5.65 3.92
N GLY A 94 18.38 -6.94 4.04
CA GLY A 94 19.13 -7.44 5.19
C GLY A 94 18.38 -7.35 6.53
N LEU A 95 17.03 -7.41 6.51
CA LEU A 95 16.23 -7.23 7.72
C LEU A 95 16.46 -8.39 8.71
N SER A 96 16.86 -8.06 9.95
CA SER A 96 17.08 -9.06 10.99
C SER A 96 15.80 -9.86 11.27
N ARG A 97 15.96 -11.13 11.69
CA ARG A 97 14.80 -11.97 12.09
C ARG A 97 13.98 -11.32 13.21
N VAL A 98 14.64 -10.62 14.13
CA VAL A 98 14.00 -9.95 15.27
C VAL A 98 13.15 -8.77 14.78
N ASP A 99 13.71 -7.90 13.95
CA ASP A 99 13.00 -6.71 13.47
C ASP A 99 11.89 -7.07 12.51
N ARG A 100 12.12 -8.04 11.63
CA ARG A 100 11.07 -8.65 10.82
C ARG A 100 9.89 -9.09 11.68
N ARG A 101 10.14 -9.86 12.75
CA ARG A 101 9.07 -10.33 13.65
C ARG A 101 8.33 -9.20 14.35
N LYS A 102 9.05 -8.13 14.76
CA LYS A 102 8.42 -6.93 15.34
C LYS A 102 7.49 -6.25 14.35
N LEU A 103 7.93 -6.02 13.11
CA LEU A 103 7.11 -5.43 12.05
C LEU A 103 5.88 -6.28 11.74
N GLU A 104 6.07 -7.58 11.59
CA GLU A 104 4.96 -8.50 11.32
C GLU A 104 3.96 -8.54 12.49
N ALA A 105 4.42 -8.50 13.74
CA ALA A 105 3.54 -8.45 14.90
C ALA A 105 2.74 -7.13 14.96
N ALA A 106 3.40 -6.00 14.70
CA ALA A 106 2.74 -4.69 14.64
C ALA A 106 1.69 -4.63 13.52
N ALA A 107 1.98 -5.22 12.36
CA ALA A 107 1.05 -5.36 11.25
C ALA A 107 -0.19 -6.18 11.63
N ARG A 108 0.03 -7.36 12.21
CA ARG A 108 -1.06 -8.25 12.65
C ARG A 108 -1.94 -7.61 13.71
N LYS A 109 -1.35 -6.82 14.64
CA LYS A 109 -2.12 -6.04 15.61
C LYS A 109 -3.08 -5.04 14.96
N ARG A 110 -2.75 -4.58 13.75
CA ARG A 110 -3.60 -3.69 12.94
C ARG A 110 -4.52 -4.44 11.97
N GLY A 111 -4.49 -5.78 11.96
CA GLY A 111 -5.26 -6.63 11.06
C GLY A 111 -4.59 -6.96 9.72
N GLY A 112 -3.37 -6.51 9.47
CA GLY A 112 -2.63 -6.82 8.24
C GLY A 112 -2.03 -8.23 8.26
N ASP A 113 -1.85 -8.82 7.07
CA ASP A 113 -1.14 -10.09 6.88
C ASP A 113 0.12 -9.89 6.02
N PRO A 114 1.33 -9.98 6.61
CA PRO A 114 2.58 -9.87 5.87
C PRO A 114 2.76 -10.89 4.73
N LYS A 115 2.02 -12.01 4.72
CA LYS A 115 2.03 -12.95 3.58
C LYS A 115 1.34 -12.39 2.34
N GLN A 116 0.50 -11.37 2.51
CA GLN A 116 -0.20 -10.68 1.44
C GLN A 116 0.60 -9.49 0.91
N TRP A 117 1.75 -9.16 1.51
CA TRP A 117 2.54 -8.00 1.13
C TRP A 117 3.54 -8.31 0.02
N PHE A 118 3.55 -7.42 -0.95
CA PHE A 118 4.47 -7.42 -2.08
C PHE A 118 5.04 -6.03 -2.27
N ALA A 119 6.19 -5.93 -2.92
CA ALA A 119 6.78 -4.65 -3.25
C ALA A 119 7.55 -4.69 -4.56
N VAL A 120 7.70 -3.51 -5.15
CA VAL A 120 8.58 -3.26 -6.30
C VAL A 120 9.61 -2.19 -5.90
N PRO A 121 10.92 -2.41 -6.08
CA PRO A 121 11.97 -1.46 -5.70
C PRO A 121 12.27 -0.44 -6.80
N ALA A 122 11.25 -0.03 -7.55
CA ALA A 122 11.36 0.87 -8.69
C ALA A 122 10.06 1.65 -8.88
N ALA A 123 10.14 2.76 -9.62
CA ALA A 123 8.95 3.47 -10.08
C ALA A 123 8.18 2.60 -11.09
N ILE A 124 6.84 2.68 -11.04
CA ILE A 124 5.96 1.92 -11.93
C ILE A 124 5.10 2.90 -12.73
N PRO A 125 5.16 2.87 -14.08
CA PRO A 125 4.28 3.70 -14.91
C PRO A 125 2.81 3.42 -14.60
N LEU A 126 1.99 4.47 -14.43
CA LEU A 126 0.55 4.30 -14.21
C LEU A 126 -0.14 3.59 -15.40
N ALA A 127 0.44 3.70 -16.60
CA ALA A 127 -0.05 3.02 -17.80
C ALA A 127 0.00 1.47 -17.69
N ASP A 128 0.82 0.93 -16.79
CA ASP A 128 0.91 -0.52 -16.54
C ASP A 128 -0.22 -1.02 -15.62
N MET A 129 -1.04 -0.12 -15.08
CA MET A 129 -1.95 -0.41 -13.97
C MET A 129 -3.38 0.05 -14.26
N SER A 130 -4.36 -0.65 -13.70
CA SER A 130 -5.73 -0.13 -13.63
C SER A 130 -5.93 0.68 -12.35
N LEU A 131 -6.50 1.87 -12.46
CA LEU A 131 -6.94 2.68 -11.33
C LEU A 131 -8.38 2.32 -10.96
N GLU A 132 -8.63 2.11 -9.67
CA GLU A 132 -9.97 1.99 -9.10
C GLU A 132 -10.18 3.00 -7.97
N ILE A 133 -11.38 3.57 -7.91
CA ILE A 133 -11.82 4.46 -6.82
C ILE A 133 -12.87 3.72 -6.01
N LEU A 134 -12.77 3.78 -4.69
CA LEU A 134 -13.77 3.23 -3.80
C LEU A 134 -14.97 4.19 -3.72
N SER A 135 -16.13 3.73 -4.21
CA SER A 135 -17.41 4.43 -4.08
C SER A 135 -18.30 3.66 -3.12
N ILE A 136 -18.61 4.28 -1.98
CA ILE A 136 -19.34 3.66 -0.86
C ILE A 136 -18.57 2.43 -0.34
N ASN A 137 -18.85 1.25 -0.90
CA ASN A 137 -18.24 -0.04 -0.55
C ASN A 137 -17.84 -0.86 -1.79
N GLU A 138 -17.81 -0.23 -2.97
CA GLU A 138 -17.49 -0.90 -4.23
C GLU A 138 -16.32 -0.22 -4.94
N TRP A 139 -15.37 -1.02 -5.42
CA TRP A 139 -14.28 -0.55 -6.25
C TRP A 139 -14.77 -0.37 -7.68
N ARG A 140 -14.60 0.83 -8.23
CA ARG A 140 -14.97 1.16 -9.61
C ARG A 140 -13.74 1.51 -10.41
N THR A 141 -13.52 0.80 -11.50
CA THR A 141 -12.45 1.11 -12.45
C THR A 141 -12.71 2.47 -13.09
N VAL A 142 -11.67 3.29 -13.15
CA VAL A 142 -11.70 4.56 -13.88
C VAL A 142 -11.25 4.26 -15.32
N SER A 143 -12.14 4.54 -16.27
CA SER A 143 -11.89 4.47 -17.72
C SER A 143 -11.33 5.76 -18.26
#